data_AF-K1U7N0-F1
#
_entry.id   AF-K1U7N0-F1
#
_cell.length_a   1.000
_cell.length_b   1.000
_cell.length_c   1.000
_cell.angle_alpha   90.00
_cell.angle_beta   90.00
_cell.angle_gamma   90.00
#
_symmetry.space_group_name_H-M   'P 1'
#
loop_
_entity.id
_entity.type
_entity.pdbx_description
1 polymer ?
#
loop_
_entity_poly.entity_id
_entity_poly.type
_entity_poly.pdbx_seq_one_letter_code
_entity_poly.pdbx_strand_id
1 'polypeptide(L)'
;YVANSDGMNYGADYANGKSVSKIGLKTFTEAKRIPVGLNPTKICSTTEGNVYVLAMGNYNDISAKVQKIDNMNIVTDVTEATLMTVKDNTLYLINAPYGATENTYFSIDTKTGNETKNLIDQPVDSPCGIAVNPFTGNIYISSYNMVGGWPSYTTDGYVNEYSANGKFTNKYDVGVGPCGLT
;
A
#
# COMPACT_ATOMS: atom_id res chain seq x y z
N TYR A 1 -9.93 9.60 8.20
CA TYR A 1 -8.57 9.58 8.73
C TYR A 1 -7.64 10.11 7.65
N VAL A 2 -6.59 10.84 8.01
CA VAL A 2 -5.65 11.46 7.05
C VAL A 2 -4.23 11.13 7.51
N ALA A 3 -3.40 10.62 6.61
CA ALA A 3 -2.01 10.35 6.91
C ALA A 3 -1.21 11.66 6.89
N ASN A 4 -0.42 11.89 7.93
CA ASN A 4 0.50 13.01 7.99
C ASN A 4 1.87 12.49 7.60
N SER A 5 2.15 12.54 6.29
CA SER A 5 3.42 12.16 5.67
C SER A 5 4.34 13.37 5.59
N ASP A 6 5.65 13.13 5.71
CA ASP A 6 6.66 14.13 5.36
C ASP A 6 7.21 13.93 3.93
N GLY A 7 6.68 12.97 3.16
CA GLY A 7 7.12 12.70 1.80
C GLY A 7 8.59 12.28 1.76
N MET A 8 9.39 12.89 0.88
CA MET A 8 10.83 12.63 0.74
C MET A 8 11.68 13.58 1.61
N ASN A 9 11.37 13.67 2.91
CA ASN A 9 12.05 14.57 3.85
C ASN A 9 13.15 13.88 4.65
N TYR A 10 14.04 13.16 3.97
CA TYR A 10 15.15 12.44 4.59
C TYR A 10 16.11 13.37 5.36
N GLY A 11 16.28 14.62 4.89
CA GLY A 11 17.20 15.58 5.51
C GLY A 11 16.75 16.12 6.87
N ALA A 12 15.51 15.88 7.28
CA ALA A 12 14.96 16.26 8.58
C ALA A 12 14.33 15.06 9.32
N ASP A 13 14.78 13.85 9.01
CA ASP A 13 14.38 12.60 9.67
C ASP A 13 12.86 12.38 9.74
N TYR A 14 12.11 12.91 8.76
CA TYR A 14 10.65 12.82 8.72
C TYR A 14 9.99 13.28 10.04
N ALA A 15 10.55 14.33 10.66
CA ALA A 15 10.22 14.74 12.03
C ALA A 15 8.72 14.92 12.31
N ASN A 16 7.92 15.29 11.30
CA ASN A 16 6.46 15.48 11.41
C ASN A 16 5.65 14.33 10.79
N GLY A 17 6.30 13.47 10.01
CA GLY A 17 5.71 12.39 9.24
C GLY A 17 5.51 11.11 10.06
N LYS A 18 4.79 11.18 11.18
CA LYS A 18 4.69 10.06 12.14
C LYS A 18 3.32 9.95 12.82
N SER A 19 2.27 10.41 12.12
CA SER A 19 0.92 10.40 12.68
C SER A 19 -0.18 10.26 11.62
N VAL A 20 -1.37 9.88 12.11
CA VAL A 20 -2.62 9.92 11.36
C VAL A 20 -3.60 10.83 12.11
N SER A 21 -4.23 11.75 11.41
CA SER A 21 -5.28 12.61 11.94
C SER A 21 -6.67 11.96 11.78
N LYS A 22 -7.39 11.83 12.90
CA LYS A 22 -8.81 11.47 12.91
C LYS A 22 -9.63 12.75 12.81
N ILE A 23 -10.33 12.93 11.70
CA ILE A 23 -11.15 14.12 11.43
C ILE A 23 -12.59 13.86 11.84
N GLY A 24 -13.16 14.74 12.67
CA GLY A 24 -14.58 14.72 13.00
C GLY A 24 -15.39 15.26 11.83
N LEU A 25 -16.22 14.45 11.19
CA LEU A 25 -16.93 14.86 9.96
C LEU A 25 -17.93 16.00 10.18
N LYS A 26 -18.55 16.10 11.36
CA LYS A 26 -19.50 17.17 11.69
C LYS A 26 -18.81 18.52 11.89
N THR A 27 -17.61 18.53 12.46
CA THR A 27 -16.87 19.74 12.81
C THR A 27 -15.82 20.10 11.77
N PHE A 28 -15.43 19.13 10.94
CA PHE A 28 -14.29 19.20 10.02
C PHE A 28 -12.98 19.63 10.71
N THR A 29 -12.81 19.19 11.97
CA THR A 29 -11.61 19.46 12.78
C THR A 29 -10.91 18.17 13.14
N GLU A 30 -9.61 18.26 13.45
CA GLU A 30 -8.84 17.14 13.97
C GLU A 30 -9.31 16.80 15.39
N ALA A 31 -10.00 15.68 15.53
CA ALA A 31 -10.45 15.16 16.82
C ALA A 31 -9.33 14.45 17.58
N LYS A 32 -8.37 13.86 16.86
CA LYS A 32 -7.22 13.16 17.45
C LYS A 32 -6.07 13.10 16.45
N ARG A 33 -4.85 13.32 16.95
CA ARG A 33 -3.62 12.94 16.28
C ARG A 33 -3.10 11.64 16.86
N ILE A 34 -3.03 10.60 16.03
CA ILE A 34 -2.68 9.23 16.44
C ILE A 34 -1.24 8.96 15.99
N PRO A 35 -0.30 8.70 16.91
CA PRO A 35 1.07 8.33 16.54
C PRO A 35 1.09 7.02 15.76
N VAL A 36 1.84 6.98 14.65
CA VAL A 36 2.06 5.78 13.83
C VAL A 36 3.53 5.70 13.43
N GLY A 37 3.89 4.70 12.63
CA GLY A 37 5.21 4.55 12.03
C GLY A 37 5.60 5.72 11.14
N LEU A 38 6.88 5.76 10.79
CA LEU A 38 7.46 6.84 10.02
C LEU A 38 6.94 6.86 8.57
N ASN A 39 6.72 8.06 8.07
CA ASN A 39 6.29 8.38 6.72
C ASN A 39 5.02 7.62 6.28
N PRO A 40 3.85 7.81 6.94
CA PRO A 40 2.60 7.16 6.55
C PRO A 40 2.07 7.72 5.24
N THR A 41 1.78 6.87 4.24
CA THR A 41 1.42 7.29 2.87
C THR A 41 0.07 6.82 2.37
N LYS A 42 -0.41 5.65 2.83
CA LYS A 42 -1.71 5.10 2.44
C LYS A 42 -2.54 4.75 3.66
N ILE A 43 -3.85 4.94 3.53
CA ILE A 43 -4.84 4.53 4.53
C ILE A 43 -5.95 3.78 3.82
N CYS A 44 -6.40 2.68 4.41
CA CYS A 44 -7.63 2.00 4.01
C CYS A 44 -8.44 1.58 5.26
N SER A 45 -9.69 1.19 5.08
CA SER A 45 -10.56 0.73 6.17
C SER A 45 -11.25 -0.57 5.78
N THR A 46 -11.39 -1.47 6.74
CA THR A 46 -12.16 -2.71 6.55
C THR A 46 -13.61 -2.54 6.97
N THR A 47 -14.48 -3.49 6.61
CA THR A 47 -15.88 -3.47 7.05
C THR A 47 -16.07 -3.65 8.57
N GLU A 48 -15.03 -4.11 9.27
CA GLU A 48 -14.98 -4.16 10.74
C GLU A 48 -14.79 -2.79 11.40
N GLY A 49 -14.55 -1.73 10.60
CA GLY A 49 -14.29 -0.39 11.10
C GLY A 49 -12.86 -0.15 11.58
N ASN A 50 -11.96 -1.12 11.40
CA ASN A 50 -10.53 -0.94 11.62
C ASN A 50 -9.92 -0.13 10.48
N VAL A 51 -8.93 0.69 10.81
CA VAL A 51 -8.17 1.49 9.84
C VAL A 51 -6.77 0.90 9.72
N TYR A 52 -6.27 0.77 8.50
CA TYR A 52 -4.91 0.31 8.23
C TYR A 52 -4.12 1.44 7.61
N VAL A 53 -2.89 1.62 8.07
CA VAL A 53 -1.96 2.64 7.60
C VAL A 53 -0.70 1.96 7.10
N LEU A 54 -0.24 2.39 5.93
CA LEU A 54 1.06 2.02 5.39
C LEU A 54 2.07 3.10 5.75
N ALA A 55 3.02 2.77 6.62
CA ALA A 55 4.17 3.59 6.98
C ALA A 55 5.37 3.16 6.14
N MET A 56 5.95 4.08 5.35
CA MET A 56 7.04 3.75 4.43
C MET A 56 8.42 3.64 5.11
N GLY A 57 8.53 4.03 6.37
CA GLY A 57 9.81 4.04 7.07
C GLY A 57 10.72 5.16 6.56
N ASN A 58 12.03 4.90 6.54
CA ASN A 58 13.04 5.87 6.11
C ASN A 58 13.88 5.41 4.90
N TYR A 59 13.52 4.29 4.26
CA TYR A 59 14.27 3.67 3.16
C TYR A 59 15.71 3.25 3.53
N ASN A 60 15.99 3.09 4.84
CA ASN A 60 17.26 2.64 5.38
C ASN A 60 17.03 1.59 6.47
N ASP A 61 17.14 1.96 7.73
CA ASP A 61 17.08 1.08 8.91
C ASP A 61 15.66 0.90 9.47
N ILE A 62 14.72 1.75 9.08
CA ILE A 62 13.30 1.62 9.45
C ILE A 62 12.54 1.12 8.22
N SER A 63 12.20 -0.18 8.23
CA SER A 63 11.41 -0.83 7.17
C SER A 63 9.99 -0.28 7.07
N ALA A 64 9.44 -0.34 5.85
CA ALA A 64 8.04 -0.08 5.60
C ALA A 64 7.14 -1.15 6.24
N LYS A 65 6.00 -0.73 6.80
CA LYS A 65 5.06 -1.62 7.48
C LYS A 65 3.63 -1.16 7.38
N VAL A 66 2.72 -2.12 7.43
CA VAL A 66 1.29 -1.90 7.66
C VAL A 66 1.03 -1.96 9.15
N GLN A 67 0.30 -0.97 9.66
CA GLN A 67 -0.18 -0.94 11.03
C GLN A 67 -1.70 -0.82 11.05
N LYS A 68 -2.33 -1.41 12.07
CA LYS A 68 -3.76 -1.30 12.34
C LYS A 68 -3.98 -0.23 13.40
N ILE A 69 -4.97 0.64 13.20
CA ILE A 69 -5.54 1.55 14.18
C ILE A 69 -6.93 1.02 14.50
N ASP A 70 -7.14 0.57 15.73
CA ASP A 70 -8.44 0.06 16.19
C ASP A 70 -9.42 1.19 16.58
N ASN A 71 -10.61 0.82 17.05
CA ASN A 71 -11.64 1.76 17.48
C ASN A 71 -11.25 2.58 18.73
N MET A 72 -10.33 2.09 19.55
CA MET A 72 -9.73 2.78 20.70
C MET A 72 -8.54 3.66 20.30
N ASN A 73 -8.17 3.66 19.02
CA ASN A 73 -7.00 4.33 18.45
C ASN A 73 -5.66 3.74 18.94
N ILE A 74 -5.65 2.46 19.33
CA ILE A 74 -4.43 1.71 19.60
C ILE A 74 -3.83 1.25 18.28
N VAL A 75 -2.51 1.38 18.18
CA VAL A 75 -1.74 1.06 16.97
C VAL A 75 -0.95 -0.22 17.18
N THR A 76 -1.09 -1.17 16.25
CA THR A 76 -0.35 -2.43 16.26
C THR A 76 0.24 -2.72 14.88
N ASP A 77 1.47 -3.21 14.84
CA ASP A 77 2.11 -3.68 13.60
C ASP A 77 1.37 -4.93 13.07
N VAL A 78 1.21 -5.00 11.74
CA VAL A 78 0.54 -6.11 11.05
C VAL A 78 1.55 -6.93 10.25
N THR A 79 2.25 -6.29 9.32
CA THR A 79 3.22 -6.94 8.41
C THR A 79 4.07 -5.89 7.70
N GLU A 80 5.13 -6.31 7.02
CA GLU A 80 5.92 -5.46 6.11
C GLU A 80 5.29 -5.44 4.71
N ALA A 81 5.11 -4.24 4.14
CA ALA A 81 4.66 -4.05 2.78
C ALA A 81 5.04 -2.64 2.29
N THR A 82 5.01 -2.40 0.98
CA THR A 82 5.23 -1.09 0.35
C THR A 82 4.06 -0.62 -0.51
N LEU A 83 3.10 -1.50 -0.80
CA LEU A 83 1.82 -1.17 -1.43
C LEU A 83 0.69 -1.90 -0.71
N MET A 84 -0.47 -1.24 -0.61
CA MET A 84 -1.63 -1.77 0.10
C MET A 84 -2.93 -1.26 -0.54
N THR A 85 -3.89 -2.17 -0.68
CA THR A 85 -5.30 -1.85 -0.88
C THR A 85 -6.17 -2.82 -0.07
N VAL A 86 -7.48 -2.60 -0.06
CA VAL A 86 -8.43 -3.42 0.70
C VAL A 86 -9.67 -3.70 -0.13
N LYS A 87 -10.20 -4.92 0.03
CA LYS A 87 -11.58 -5.25 -0.33
C LYS A 87 -12.22 -5.93 0.86
N ASP A 88 -13.32 -5.36 1.36
CA ASP A 88 -14.06 -5.84 2.53
C ASP A 88 -13.18 -6.02 3.79
N ASN A 89 -12.70 -7.24 4.05
CA ASN A 89 -11.83 -7.60 5.18
C ASN A 89 -10.55 -8.30 4.71
N THR A 90 -10.15 -8.07 3.46
CA THR A 90 -8.93 -8.64 2.89
C THR A 90 -8.02 -7.49 2.48
N LEU A 91 -6.86 -7.42 3.10
CA LEU A 91 -5.76 -6.56 2.65
C LEU A 91 -5.05 -7.25 1.50
N TYR A 92 -4.79 -6.52 0.43
CA TYR A 92 -3.98 -6.95 -0.70
C TYR A 92 -2.69 -6.14 -0.68
N LEU A 93 -1.56 -6.83 -0.65
CA LEU A 93 -0.28 -6.29 -0.25
C LEU A 93 0.80 -6.68 -1.24
N ILE A 94 1.73 -5.75 -1.46
CA ILE A 94 2.98 -6.02 -2.14
C ILE A 94 4.09 -5.53 -1.23
N ASN A 95 5.06 -6.39 -0.94
CA ASN A 95 6.32 -5.97 -0.33
C ASN A 95 7.40 -5.90 -1.42
N ALA A 96 7.69 -4.69 -1.85
CA ALA A 96 8.68 -4.36 -2.88
C ALA A 96 9.54 -3.18 -2.41
N PRO A 97 10.40 -3.36 -1.38
CA PRO A 97 11.28 -2.30 -0.91
C PRO A 97 12.37 -1.98 -1.93
N TYR A 98 12.92 -0.77 -1.85
CA TYR A 98 14.00 -0.35 -2.74
C TYR A 98 15.21 -1.28 -2.60
N GLY A 99 15.71 -1.78 -3.73
CA GLY A 99 16.85 -2.72 -3.76
C GLY A 99 16.50 -4.17 -3.42
N ALA A 100 15.21 -4.52 -3.26
CA ALA A 100 14.79 -5.91 -3.11
C ALA A 100 15.19 -6.74 -4.33
N THR A 101 15.70 -7.95 -4.09
CA THR A 101 15.98 -8.93 -5.15
C THR A 101 14.71 -9.57 -5.68
N GLU A 102 13.70 -9.71 -4.82
CA GLU A 102 12.39 -10.29 -5.15
C GLU A 102 11.29 -9.52 -4.41
N ASN A 103 10.16 -9.32 -5.10
CA ASN A 103 8.97 -8.72 -4.53
C ASN A 103 8.00 -9.81 -4.11
N THR A 104 7.32 -9.64 -2.97
CA THR A 104 6.27 -10.57 -2.54
C THR A 104 4.90 -9.96 -2.76
N TYR A 105 3.95 -10.81 -3.16
CA TYR A 105 2.56 -10.46 -3.42
C TYR A 105 1.69 -11.38 -2.57
N PHE A 106 0.89 -10.81 -1.69
CA PHE A 106 0.14 -11.59 -0.71
C PHE A 106 -1.11 -10.86 -0.25
N SER A 107 -2.02 -11.59 0.40
CA SER A 107 -3.19 -10.99 1.04
C SER A 107 -3.35 -11.47 2.47
N ILE A 108 -3.96 -10.65 3.32
CA ILE A 108 -4.27 -10.99 4.71
C ILE A 108 -5.77 -10.83 4.93
N ASP A 109 -6.43 -11.89 5.41
CA ASP A 109 -7.77 -11.78 5.98
C ASP A 109 -7.67 -11.11 7.36
N THR A 110 -8.29 -9.94 7.52
CA THR A 110 -8.13 -9.11 8.72
C THR A 110 -8.88 -9.61 9.94
N LYS A 111 -9.81 -10.54 9.76
CA LYS A 111 -10.59 -11.17 10.85
C LYS A 111 -9.79 -12.28 11.50
N THR A 112 -9.11 -13.08 10.68
CA THR A 112 -8.42 -14.30 11.09
C THR A 112 -6.91 -14.11 11.22
N GLY A 113 -6.35 -13.11 10.54
CA GLY A 113 -4.90 -12.95 10.37
C GLY A 113 -4.29 -13.93 9.36
N ASN A 114 -5.11 -14.73 8.67
CA ASN A 114 -4.62 -15.72 7.71
C ASN A 114 -4.01 -15.03 6.49
N GLU A 115 -2.79 -15.44 6.15
CA GLU A 115 -2.06 -14.95 4.99
C GLU A 115 -2.20 -15.91 3.81
N THR A 116 -2.47 -15.37 2.62
CA THR A 116 -2.34 -16.08 1.35
C THR A 116 -1.12 -15.54 0.61
N LYS A 117 -0.07 -16.35 0.54
CA LYS A 117 1.17 -16.05 -0.17
C LYS A 117 1.01 -16.30 -1.67
N ASN A 118 1.92 -15.72 -2.47
CA ASN A 118 1.94 -15.89 -3.93
C ASN A 118 0.59 -15.56 -4.56
N LEU A 119 0.04 -14.41 -4.16
CA LEU A 119 -1.30 -13.96 -4.52
C LEU A 119 -1.52 -13.86 -6.04
N ILE A 120 -0.46 -13.69 -6.82
CA ILE A 120 -0.49 -13.64 -8.28
C ILE A 120 0.45 -14.67 -8.87
N ASP A 121 0.12 -15.21 -10.05
CA ASP A 121 0.94 -16.20 -10.76
C ASP A 121 2.03 -15.59 -11.65
N GLN A 122 1.89 -14.32 -12.02
CA GLN A 122 2.83 -13.60 -12.87
C GLN A 122 3.18 -12.24 -12.27
N PRO A 123 4.34 -12.09 -11.61
CA PRO A 123 4.82 -10.79 -11.10
C PRO A 123 4.93 -9.72 -12.20
N VAL A 124 4.80 -8.45 -11.79
CA VAL A 124 5.16 -7.30 -12.63
C VAL A 124 6.63 -6.93 -12.42
N ASP A 125 7.18 -6.11 -13.32
CA ASP A 125 8.60 -5.74 -13.31
C ASP A 125 8.98 -4.89 -12.08
N SER A 126 8.27 -3.78 -11.89
CA SER A 126 8.47 -2.83 -10.78
C SER A 126 7.11 -2.27 -10.35
N PRO A 127 6.47 -2.85 -9.32
CA PRO A 127 5.12 -2.47 -8.94
C PRO A 127 5.10 -1.06 -8.33
N CYS A 128 4.12 -0.26 -8.71
CA CYS A 128 3.98 1.12 -8.23
C CYS A 128 2.56 1.49 -7.80
N GLY A 129 1.59 0.59 -7.99
CA GLY A 129 0.23 0.71 -7.51
C GLY A 129 -0.45 -0.65 -7.45
N ILE A 130 -1.45 -0.75 -6.57
CA ILE A 130 -2.34 -1.91 -6.47
C ILE A 130 -3.77 -1.44 -6.22
N ALA A 131 -4.72 -2.02 -6.95
CA ALA A 131 -6.16 -1.84 -6.71
C ALA A 131 -6.88 -3.18 -6.87
N VAL A 132 -8.08 -3.26 -6.30
CA VAL A 132 -8.95 -4.44 -6.43
C VAL A 132 -10.35 -3.97 -6.81
N ASN A 133 -10.93 -4.57 -7.84
CA ASN A 133 -12.29 -4.28 -8.24
C ASN A 133 -13.25 -4.75 -7.12
N PRO A 134 -14.06 -3.85 -6.54
CA PRO A 134 -14.89 -4.18 -5.39
C PRO A 134 -16.02 -5.17 -5.72
N PHE A 135 -16.37 -5.35 -6.99
CA PHE A 135 -17.44 -6.24 -7.43
C PHE A 135 -16.91 -7.61 -7.86
N THR A 136 -15.85 -7.63 -8.68
CA THR A 136 -15.33 -8.89 -9.24
C THR A 136 -14.21 -9.50 -8.40
N GLY A 137 -13.52 -8.68 -7.59
CA GLY A 137 -12.30 -9.09 -6.89
C GLY A 137 -11.06 -9.15 -7.79
N ASN A 138 -11.16 -8.78 -9.07
CA ASN A 138 -9.99 -8.70 -9.95
C ASN A 138 -8.96 -7.72 -9.37
N ILE A 139 -7.70 -8.11 -9.45
CA ILE A 139 -6.56 -7.37 -8.90
C ILE A 139 -5.87 -6.65 -10.05
N TYR A 140 -5.55 -5.38 -9.85
CA TYR A 140 -4.82 -4.57 -10.83
C TYR A 140 -3.52 -4.11 -10.19
N ILE A 141 -2.41 -4.37 -10.87
CA ILE A 141 -1.09 -3.94 -10.41
C ILE A 141 -0.46 -3.13 -11.53
N SER A 142 -0.15 -1.87 -11.24
CA SER A 142 0.55 -1.00 -12.17
C SER A 142 2.05 -1.09 -11.97
N SER A 143 2.79 -0.94 -13.06
CA SER A 143 4.23 -1.14 -13.06
C SER A 143 4.95 -0.16 -13.99
N TYR A 144 6.17 0.22 -13.57
CA TYR A 144 7.14 0.86 -14.45
C TYR A 144 7.77 -0.19 -15.37
N ASN A 145 8.03 0.19 -16.62
CA ASN A 145 8.87 -0.62 -17.52
C ASN A 145 10.34 -0.55 -17.10
N MET A 146 11.10 -1.59 -17.46
CA MET A 146 12.54 -1.66 -17.19
C MET A 146 13.34 -1.15 -18.38
N VAL A 147 14.26 -0.20 -18.14
CA VAL A 147 15.21 0.31 -19.14
C VAL A 147 16.62 0.17 -18.58
N GLY A 148 17.48 -0.58 -19.27
CA GLY A 148 18.84 -0.84 -18.80
C GLY A 148 18.92 -1.58 -17.46
N GLY A 149 17.88 -2.36 -17.12
CA GLY A 149 17.81 -3.11 -15.85
C GLY A 149 17.25 -2.31 -14.66
N TRP A 150 16.75 -1.08 -14.88
CA TRP A 150 16.18 -0.24 -13.83
C TRP A 150 14.74 0.20 -14.16
N PRO A 151 13.89 0.43 -13.14
CA PRO A 151 12.57 1.02 -13.34
C PRO A 151 12.71 2.40 -14.01
N SER A 152 12.00 2.60 -15.11
CA SER A 152 12.01 3.84 -15.87
C SER A 152 10.87 4.76 -15.44
N TYR A 153 11.23 5.95 -14.97
CA TYR A 153 10.28 6.99 -14.54
C TYR A 153 9.95 7.99 -15.65
N THR A 154 10.43 7.75 -16.88
CA THR A 154 10.26 8.67 -18.03
C THR A 154 9.63 7.99 -19.26
N THR A 155 9.54 6.67 -19.27
CA THR A 155 8.83 5.90 -20.29
C THR A 155 7.45 5.49 -19.79
N ASP A 156 6.56 5.21 -20.72
CA ASP A 156 5.25 4.62 -20.44
C ASP A 156 5.38 3.36 -19.58
N GLY A 157 4.40 3.15 -18.71
CA GLY A 157 4.27 1.96 -17.86
C GLY A 157 3.15 1.04 -18.36
N TYR A 158 2.74 0.11 -17.51
CA TYR A 158 1.62 -0.77 -17.80
C TYR A 158 0.82 -1.14 -16.55
N VAL A 159 -0.37 -1.70 -16.75
CA VAL A 159 -1.20 -2.32 -15.71
C VAL A 159 -1.44 -3.77 -16.10
N ASN A 160 -1.15 -4.69 -15.19
CA ASN A 160 -1.60 -6.08 -15.31
C ASN A 160 -2.88 -6.28 -14.51
N GLU A 161 -3.83 -6.98 -15.10
CA GLU A 161 -5.04 -7.47 -14.45
C GLU A 161 -4.93 -8.96 -14.16
N TYR A 162 -5.33 -9.32 -12.95
CA TYR A 162 -5.44 -10.69 -12.47
C TYR A 162 -6.87 -10.95 -12.04
N SER A 163 -7.37 -12.17 -12.25
CA SER A 163 -8.64 -12.58 -11.66
C SER A 163 -8.55 -12.63 -10.13
N ALA A 164 -9.69 -12.75 -9.46
CA ALA A 164 -9.76 -12.78 -7.99
C ALA A 164 -8.93 -13.89 -7.31
N ASN A 165 -8.52 -14.92 -8.05
CA ASN A 165 -7.65 -16.00 -7.60
C ASN A 165 -6.18 -15.82 -8.03
N GLY A 166 -5.79 -14.64 -8.52
CA GLY A 166 -4.39 -14.34 -8.83
C GLY A 166 -3.90 -14.70 -10.22
N LYS A 167 -4.77 -15.20 -11.10
CA LYS A 167 -4.37 -15.61 -12.44
C LYS A 167 -4.28 -14.41 -13.37
N PHE A 168 -3.16 -14.22 -14.05
CA PHE A 168 -3.01 -13.18 -15.07
C PHE A 168 -4.09 -13.31 -16.16
N THR A 169 -4.66 -12.17 -16.56
CA THR A 169 -5.72 -12.11 -17.58
C THR A 169 -5.40 -11.13 -18.71
N ASN A 170 -5.00 -9.90 -18.37
CA ASN A 170 -4.78 -8.84 -19.36
C ASN A 170 -3.59 -7.95 -18.97
N LYS A 171 -3.00 -7.30 -19.97
CA LYS A 171 -2.03 -6.22 -19.82
C LYS A 171 -2.52 -5.00 -20.60
N TYR A 172 -2.40 -3.83 -19.99
CA TYR A 172 -2.77 -2.54 -20.57
C TYR A 172 -1.55 -1.63 -20.55
N ASP A 173 -1.13 -1.16 -21.72
CA ASP A 173 -0.11 -0.11 -21.80
C ASP A 173 -0.75 1.24 -21.43
N VAL A 174 -0.06 2.00 -20.59
CA VAL A 174 -0.54 3.29 -20.04
C VAL A 174 0.58 4.32 -20.06
N GLY A 175 0.29 5.54 -19.62
CA GLY A 175 1.29 6.61 -19.60
C GLY A 175 2.40 6.41 -18.55
N VAL A 176 3.31 7.38 -18.51
CA VAL A 176 4.40 7.47 -17.53
C VAL A 176 3.86 7.57 -16.09
N GLY A 177 4.48 6.84 -15.16
CA GLY A 177 4.19 6.92 -13.73
C GLY A 177 2.77 6.50 -13.31
N PRO A 178 2.29 5.29 -13.67
CA PRO A 178 0.90 4.87 -13.42
C PRO A 178 0.65 4.45 -11.96
N CYS A 179 1.09 5.22 -10.97
CA CYS A 179 1.00 4.86 -9.54
C CYS A 179 -0.39 5.14 -8.93
N GLY A 180 -1.25 5.86 -9.64
CA GLY A 180 -2.61 6.18 -9.20
C GLY A 180 -3.60 5.13 -9.68
N LEU A 181 -3.84 4.10 -8.87
CA LEU A 181 -4.96 3.17 -9.03
C LEU A 181 -5.96 3.38 -7.89
N THR A 182 -7.26 3.37 -8.20
CA THR A 182 -8.36 3.57 -7.25
C THR A 182 -9.50 2.61 -7.53
#